data_AF-A0A2D4HBH4-F1
#
_entry.id   AF-A0A2D4HBH4-F1
#
_cell.length_a   1.000
_cell.length_b   1.000
_cell.length_c   1.000
_cell.angle_alpha   90.00
_cell.angle_beta   90.00
_cell.angle_gamma   90.00
#
_symmetry.space_group_name_H-M   'P 1'
#
loop_
_entity.id
_entity.type
_entity.pdbx_description
1 polymer ?
#
loop_
_entity_poly.entity_id
_entity_poly.type
_entity_poly.pdbx_seq_one_letter_code
_entity_poly.pdbx_strand_id
1 'polypeptide(L)'
;MQISLLGRIATIKMNVLPKLLYLFQTIPIYLNRKFFKGLDKITMKFIWAGKKARIKKTYLQDNKSRGGFGLPAWQTYYRGASLVWIKDWIKLENKRVLILEGHDLQIGWHAFLWNPNLKIQRYTLRKSLIKIWLGIRNNHYIKIPTWLSTMEAMFYPNTMDISKKLKYHQILNKEGKLKSIYELEAQGLLIDQWSYLQVAIKYDRDAKQFGLEIKN
;
A
#
# COMPACT_ATOMS: atom_id res chain seq x y z
N MET A 1 16.72 32.41 -21.46
CA MET A 1 17.61 31.23 -21.35
C MET A 1 17.07 30.09 -22.21
N GLN A 2 17.81 29.65 -23.23
CA GLN A 2 17.43 28.48 -24.04
C GLN A 2 17.84 27.19 -23.30
N ILE A 3 16.95 26.66 -22.47
CA ILE A 3 17.19 25.37 -21.80
C ILE A 3 16.88 24.24 -22.79
N SER A 4 17.83 23.31 -22.95
CA SER A 4 17.65 22.10 -23.77
C SER A 4 16.53 21.19 -23.24
N LEU A 5 16.03 20.25 -24.07
CA LEU A 5 14.99 19.30 -23.67
C LEU A 5 15.40 18.50 -22.42
N LEU A 6 16.62 17.96 -22.43
CA LEU A 6 17.21 17.23 -21.31
C LEU A 6 17.38 18.12 -20.08
N GLY A 7 17.82 19.37 -20.28
CA GLY A 7 17.95 20.36 -19.20
C GLY A 7 16.62 20.60 -18.49
N ARG A 8 15.53 20.78 -19.23
CA ARG A 8 14.18 20.98 -18.66
C ARG A 8 13.70 19.76 -17.86
N ILE A 9 13.95 18.57 -18.38
CA ILE A 9 13.61 17.32 -17.67
C ILE A 9 14.42 17.22 -16.37
N ALA A 10 15.71 17.55 -16.41
CA ALA A 10 16.56 17.58 -15.21
C ALA A 10 16.06 18.63 -14.20
N THR A 11 15.68 19.83 -14.64
CA THR A 11 15.10 20.86 -13.76
C THR A 11 13.84 20.38 -13.07
N ILE A 12 12.94 19.67 -13.78
CA ILE A 12 11.74 19.08 -13.18
C ILE A 12 12.14 18.06 -12.10
N LYS A 13 13.09 17.17 -12.39
CA LYS A 13 13.55 16.15 -11.43
C LYS A 13 14.21 16.74 -10.20
N MET A 14 14.99 17.80 -10.36
CA MET A 14 15.80 18.36 -9.28
C MET A 14 15.02 19.36 -8.43
N ASN A 15 14.10 20.13 -9.01
CA ASN A 15 13.42 21.22 -8.29
C ASN A 15 11.94 20.92 -8.01
N VAL A 16 11.20 20.47 -9.03
CA VAL A 16 9.74 20.28 -8.92
C VAL A 16 9.40 18.98 -8.21
N LEU A 17 10.08 17.88 -8.57
CA LEU A 17 9.81 16.57 -8.03
C LEU A 17 9.98 16.50 -6.50
N PRO A 18 11.09 17.00 -5.88
CA PRO A 18 11.25 16.93 -4.44
C PRO A 18 10.16 17.73 -3.68
N LYS A 19 9.78 18.90 -4.21
CA LYS A 19 8.71 19.74 -3.62
C LYS A 19 7.36 19.04 -3.65
N LEU A 20 6.99 18.42 -4.78
CA LEU A 20 5.75 17.66 -4.88
C LEU A 20 5.77 16.38 -4.03
N LEU A 21 6.91 15.69 -3.96
CA LEU A 21 7.08 14.51 -3.12
C LEU A 21 6.89 14.83 -1.65
N TYR A 22 7.49 15.92 -1.18
CA TYR A 22 7.30 16.41 0.19
C TYR A 22 5.82 16.60 0.49
N LEU A 23 5.08 17.32 -0.37
CA LEU A 23 3.64 17.53 -0.19
C LEU A 23 2.83 16.23 -0.18
N PHE A 24 3.14 15.28 -1.07
CA PHE A 24 2.46 13.98 -1.08
C PHE A 24 2.74 13.15 0.17
N GLN A 25 3.91 13.30 0.78
CA GLN A 25 4.28 12.59 2.01
C GLN A 25 3.67 13.27 3.23
N THR A 26 3.68 14.60 3.32
CA THR A 26 3.21 15.32 4.52
C THR A 26 1.69 15.42 4.58
N ILE A 27 1.01 15.41 3.43
CA ILE A 27 -0.43 15.66 3.34
C ILE A 27 -1.11 14.48 2.62
N PRO A 28 -1.54 13.44 3.35
CA PRO A 28 -2.20 12.28 2.74
C PRO A 28 -3.66 12.59 2.38
N ILE A 29 -3.85 13.32 1.29
CA ILE A 29 -5.16 13.65 0.71
C ILE A 29 -5.40 12.80 -0.54
N TYR A 30 -6.66 12.38 -0.73
CA TYR A 30 -7.06 11.70 -1.96
C TYR A 30 -7.05 12.65 -3.16
N LEU A 31 -6.13 12.44 -4.09
CA LEU A 31 -6.04 13.15 -5.36
C LEU A 31 -6.67 12.36 -6.50
N ASN A 32 -7.56 13.02 -7.26
CA ASN A 32 -8.24 12.41 -8.41
C ASN A 32 -7.32 12.39 -9.65
N ARG A 33 -7.59 11.47 -10.60
CA ARG A 33 -6.86 11.38 -11.89
C ARG A 33 -6.88 12.68 -12.69
N LYS A 34 -7.93 13.51 -12.56
CA LYS A 34 -8.02 14.83 -13.22
C LYS A 34 -6.89 15.76 -12.79
N PHE A 35 -6.52 15.76 -11.50
CA PHE A 35 -5.41 16.57 -10.98
C PHE A 35 -4.07 16.18 -11.63
N PHE A 36 -3.76 14.87 -11.67
CA PHE A 36 -2.53 14.38 -12.29
C PHE A 36 -2.48 14.68 -13.79
N LYS A 37 -3.60 14.56 -14.51
CA LYS A 37 -3.67 14.98 -15.93
C LYS A 37 -3.38 16.47 -16.12
N GLY A 38 -3.83 17.32 -15.19
CA GLY A 38 -3.50 18.75 -15.17
C GLY A 38 -2.00 19.01 -14.98
N LEU A 39 -1.40 18.36 -13.97
CA LEU A 39 0.04 18.44 -13.72
C LEU A 39 0.86 17.94 -14.93
N ASP A 40 0.44 16.83 -15.54
CA ASP A 40 1.07 16.30 -16.75
C ASP A 40 1.02 17.29 -17.91
N LYS A 41 -0.12 17.97 -18.11
CA LYS A 41 -0.29 18.98 -19.16
C LYS A 41 0.67 20.16 -18.97
N ILE A 42 0.79 20.66 -17.74
CA ILE A 42 1.72 21.75 -17.40
C ILE A 42 3.18 21.30 -17.62
N THR A 43 3.51 20.11 -17.13
CA THR A 43 4.85 19.50 -17.28
C THR A 43 5.23 19.34 -18.75
N MET A 44 4.30 18.84 -19.58
CA MET A 44 4.53 18.69 -21.03
C MET A 44 4.66 20.04 -21.73
N LYS A 45 3.83 21.03 -21.39
CA LYS A 45 3.94 22.39 -21.96
C LYS A 45 5.31 23.01 -21.66
N PHE A 46 5.85 22.80 -20.45
CA PHE A 46 7.18 23.24 -20.06
C PHE A 46 8.29 22.52 -20.85
N ILE A 47 8.25 21.19 -20.89
CA ILE A 47 9.24 20.37 -21.61
C ILE A 47 9.34 20.78 -23.08
N TRP A 48 8.21 20.97 -23.75
CA TRP A 48 8.18 21.35 -25.16
C TRP A 48 8.25 22.86 -25.43
N ALA A 49 8.32 23.71 -24.39
CA ALA A 49 8.24 25.18 -24.49
C ALA A 49 7.10 25.65 -25.40
N GLY A 50 5.90 25.09 -25.20
CA GLY A 50 4.72 25.43 -26.00
C GLY A 50 4.69 24.83 -27.41
N LYS A 51 5.75 24.15 -27.88
CA LYS A 51 5.74 23.42 -29.15
C LYS A 51 4.94 22.12 -29.03
N LYS A 52 4.53 21.56 -30.18
CA LYS A 52 3.87 20.25 -30.25
C LYS A 52 4.81 19.15 -29.75
N ALA A 53 4.28 18.28 -28.88
CA ALA A 53 5.03 17.15 -28.36
C ALA A 53 5.43 16.19 -29.49
N ARG A 54 6.73 15.86 -29.57
CA ARG A 54 7.26 14.93 -30.59
C ARG A 54 7.39 13.48 -30.08
N ILE A 55 7.53 13.31 -28.76
CA ILE A 55 7.70 12.01 -28.12
C ILE A 55 6.50 11.73 -27.21
N LYS A 56 5.99 10.51 -27.26
CA LYS A 56 4.89 10.07 -26.39
C LYS A 56 5.33 10.12 -24.92
N LYS A 57 4.44 10.58 -24.04
CA LYS A 57 4.68 10.70 -22.60
C LYS A 57 5.20 9.40 -21.96
N THR A 58 4.68 8.25 -22.37
CA THR A 58 5.08 6.95 -21.84
C THR A 58 6.56 6.67 -22.05
N TYR A 59 7.11 6.98 -23.23
CA TYR A 59 8.54 6.83 -23.53
C TYR A 59 9.39 7.86 -22.79
N LEU A 60 8.88 9.09 -22.61
CA LEU A 60 9.58 10.09 -21.79
C LEU A 60 9.74 9.62 -20.34
N GLN A 61 8.74 8.90 -19.80
CA GLN A 61 8.72 8.43 -18.41
C GLN A 61 9.45 7.12 -18.18
N ASP A 62 9.75 6.36 -19.24
CA ASP A 62 10.47 5.10 -19.11
C ASP A 62 11.92 5.32 -18.64
N ASN A 63 12.53 4.27 -18.10
CA ASN A 63 13.88 4.33 -17.58
C ASN A 63 14.91 4.54 -18.72
N LYS A 64 16.05 5.14 -18.39
CA LYS A 64 17.15 5.34 -19.33
C LYS A 64 17.68 4.04 -19.92
N SER A 65 17.70 2.96 -19.14
CA SER A 65 18.12 1.63 -19.61
C SER A 65 17.23 1.07 -20.73
N ARG A 66 15.97 1.51 -20.82
CA ARG A 66 15.01 1.10 -21.85
C ARG A 66 14.87 2.15 -22.97
N GLY A 67 15.82 3.07 -23.07
CA GLY A 67 15.80 4.17 -24.05
C GLY A 67 14.88 5.33 -23.69
N GLY A 68 14.39 5.40 -22.45
CA GLY A 68 13.57 6.50 -21.95
C GLY A 68 14.37 7.69 -21.40
N PHE A 69 13.67 8.75 -21.02
CA PHE A 69 14.28 9.96 -20.44
C PHE A 69 14.11 10.04 -18.91
N GLY A 70 13.40 9.08 -18.31
CA GLY A 70 13.12 8.97 -16.88
C GLY A 70 12.28 10.12 -16.33
N LEU A 71 11.46 10.78 -17.13
CA LEU A 71 10.56 11.85 -16.69
C LEU A 71 9.67 11.35 -15.53
N PRO A 72 9.47 12.12 -14.45
CA PRO A 72 8.66 11.66 -13.35
C PRO A 72 7.20 11.35 -13.73
N ALA A 73 6.69 10.22 -13.25
CA ALA A 73 5.28 9.89 -13.31
C ALA A 73 4.57 10.29 -12.02
N TRP A 74 3.95 11.48 -12.01
CA TRP A 74 3.35 12.09 -10.81
C TRP A 74 2.41 11.16 -10.06
N GLN A 75 1.54 10.44 -10.78
CA GLN A 75 0.61 9.49 -10.17
C GLN A 75 1.32 8.30 -9.50
N THR A 76 2.41 7.81 -10.09
CA THR A 76 3.21 6.71 -9.54
C THR A 76 3.95 7.17 -8.29
N TYR A 77 4.57 8.35 -8.33
CA TYR A 77 5.24 8.94 -7.16
C TYR A 77 4.28 9.21 -6.00
N TYR A 78 3.09 9.75 -6.28
CA TYR A 78 2.04 9.94 -5.28
C TYR A 78 1.60 8.62 -4.62
N ARG A 79 1.38 7.57 -5.43
CA ARG A 79 1.07 6.23 -4.90
C ARG A 79 2.21 5.70 -4.03
N GLY A 80 3.45 5.83 -4.48
CA GLY A 80 4.63 5.44 -3.71
C GLY A 80 4.76 6.19 -2.37
N ALA A 81 4.56 7.50 -2.37
CA ALA A 81 4.55 8.31 -1.15
C ALA A 81 3.44 7.88 -0.17
N SER A 82 2.25 7.57 -0.69
CA SER A 82 1.13 7.07 0.12
C SER A 82 1.44 5.70 0.75
N LEU A 83 2.20 4.86 0.04
CA LEU A 83 2.62 3.55 0.56
C LEU A 83 3.57 3.66 1.74
N VAL A 84 4.30 4.77 1.92
CA VAL A 84 5.18 4.98 3.09
C VAL A 84 4.36 4.95 4.38
N TRP A 85 3.19 5.58 4.39
CA TRP A 85 2.25 5.55 5.52
C TRP A 85 1.66 4.16 5.73
N ILE A 86 1.20 3.54 4.64
CA ILE A 86 0.54 2.23 4.69
C ILE A 86 1.53 1.12 5.09
N LYS A 87 2.83 1.30 4.83
CA LYS A 87 3.89 0.35 5.18
C LYS A 87 3.86 0.00 6.67
N ASP A 88 3.63 0.98 7.54
CA ASP A 88 3.61 0.76 8.98
C ASP A 88 2.37 -0.03 9.41
N TRP A 89 1.23 0.19 8.74
CA TRP A 89 0.01 -0.61 8.90
C TRP A 89 0.20 -2.05 8.41
N ILE A 90 0.95 -2.26 7.33
CA ILE A 90 1.25 -3.60 6.80
C ILE A 90 2.19 -4.37 7.74
N LYS A 91 3.29 -3.74 8.15
CA LYS A 91 4.33 -4.40 8.92
C LYS A 91 3.93 -4.67 10.36
N LEU A 92 3.14 -3.75 10.95
CA LEU A 92 2.71 -3.75 12.35
C LEU A 92 3.86 -3.62 13.36
N GLU A 93 5.04 -3.15 12.93
CA GLU A 93 6.27 -3.02 13.76
C GLU A 93 6.21 -1.83 14.72
N ASN A 94 5.75 -0.67 14.27
CA ASN A 94 5.79 0.57 15.05
C ASN A 94 4.59 0.70 16.01
N LYS A 95 4.71 0.10 17.19
CA LYS A 95 3.63 0.02 18.19
C LYS A 95 3.05 1.38 18.58
N ARG A 96 3.91 2.39 18.83
CA ARG A 96 3.48 3.71 19.30
C ARG A 96 2.56 4.39 18.30
N VAL A 97 2.98 4.44 17.03
CA VAL A 97 2.19 5.06 15.95
C VAL A 97 0.87 4.30 15.76
N LEU A 98 0.91 2.98 15.75
CA LEU A 98 -0.29 2.16 15.55
C LEU A 98 -1.32 2.28 16.68
N ILE A 99 -0.89 2.49 17.93
CA ILE A 99 -1.79 2.72 19.06
C ILE A 99 -2.41 4.12 18.96
N LEU A 100 -1.59 5.15 18.70
CA LEU A 100 -2.07 6.53 18.55
C LEU A 100 -3.05 6.67 17.38
N GLU A 101 -2.72 6.07 16.25
CA GLU A 101 -3.63 6.05 15.11
C GLU A 101 -4.79 5.07 15.34
N GLY A 102 -4.60 3.97 16.07
CA GLY A 102 -5.60 2.92 16.24
C GLY A 102 -6.63 3.16 17.35
N HIS A 103 -6.44 4.19 18.17
CA HIS A 103 -7.20 4.40 19.41
C HIS A 103 -8.73 4.33 19.23
N ASP A 104 -9.28 4.86 18.13
CA ASP A 104 -10.73 4.89 17.90
C ASP A 104 -11.26 3.76 16.99
N LEU A 105 -10.41 2.81 16.60
CA LEU A 105 -10.83 1.71 15.74
C LEU A 105 -11.63 0.68 16.55
N GLN A 106 -12.38 -0.19 15.89
CA GLN A 106 -13.02 -1.37 16.50
C GLN A 106 -12.42 -2.67 15.98
N ILE A 107 -11.67 -2.58 14.87
CA ILE A 107 -11.05 -3.69 14.14
C ILE A 107 -9.63 -3.24 13.76
N GLY A 108 -8.68 -4.16 13.62
CA GLY A 108 -7.31 -3.83 13.20
C GLY A 108 -7.20 -3.29 11.77
N TRP A 109 -6.02 -2.76 11.46
CA TRP A 109 -5.67 -2.12 10.19
C TRP A 109 -5.73 -3.06 9.00
N HIS A 110 -5.32 -4.33 9.16
CA HIS A 110 -5.36 -5.32 8.09
C HIS A 110 -6.79 -5.62 7.66
N ALA A 111 -7.77 -5.48 8.55
CA ALA A 111 -9.18 -5.54 8.17
C ALA A 111 -9.54 -4.41 7.21
N PHE A 112 -9.13 -3.17 7.47
CA PHE A 112 -9.40 -2.04 6.57
C PHE A 112 -8.63 -2.11 5.25
N LEU A 113 -7.43 -2.69 5.27
CA LEU A 113 -6.65 -2.91 4.05
C LEU A 113 -7.27 -3.98 3.15
N TRP A 114 -7.94 -4.99 3.74
CA TRP A 114 -8.43 -6.15 2.99
C TRP A 114 -9.96 -6.19 2.78
N ASN A 115 -10.75 -5.59 3.66
CA ASN A 115 -12.20 -5.54 3.56
C ASN A 115 -12.66 -4.16 3.06
N PRO A 116 -13.06 -4.02 1.78
CA PRO A 116 -13.46 -2.73 1.21
C PRO A 116 -14.77 -2.18 1.79
N ASN A 117 -15.57 -3.03 2.43
CA ASN A 117 -16.90 -2.68 2.95
C ASN A 117 -16.85 -1.96 4.31
N LEU A 118 -15.68 -1.93 4.97
CA LEU A 118 -15.55 -1.30 6.28
C LEU A 118 -15.47 0.22 6.14
N LYS A 119 -16.46 0.91 6.71
CA LYS A 119 -16.49 2.39 6.75
C LYS A 119 -15.72 2.88 7.98
N ILE A 120 -14.62 3.58 7.76
CA ILE A 120 -14.01 4.40 8.81
C ILE A 120 -14.89 5.61 9.03
N GLN A 121 -15.28 5.89 10.26
CA GLN A 121 -16.22 6.97 10.54
C GLN A 121 -15.50 8.31 10.76
N ARG A 122 -14.38 8.34 11.49
CA ARG A 122 -13.88 9.58 12.12
C ARG A 122 -12.78 10.36 11.36
N TYR A 123 -11.76 9.71 10.77
CA TYR A 123 -10.58 10.44 10.25
C TYR A 123 -10.50 10.52 8.72
N THR A 124 -10.54 11.74 8.18
CA THR A 124 -10.46 12.05 6.73
C THR A 124 -9.14 11.62 6.09
N LEU A 125 -8.02 11.71 6.82
CA LEU A 125 -6.70 11.30 6.32
C LEU A 125 -6.64 9.78 6.08
N ARG A 126 -7.15 8.99 7.04
CA ARG A 126 -7.17 7.52 6.94
C ARG A 126 -8.09 7.04 5.81
N LYS A 127 -9.26 7.68 5.67
CA LYS A 127 -10.17 7.45 4.54
C LYS A 127 -9.45 7.67 3.20
N SER A 128 -8.66 8.73 3.10
CA SER A 128 -7.88 9.04 1.90
C SER A 128 -6.83 7.96 1.62
N LEU A 129 -6.03 7.58 2.62
CA LEU A 129 -5.01 6.53 2.49
C LEU A 129 -5.59 5.18 2.09
N ILE A 130 -6.69 4.75 2.72
CA ILE A 130 -7.34 3.48 2.39
C ILE A 130 -7.93 3.52 0.99
N LYS A 131 -8.52 4.65 0.57
CA LYS A 131 -9.00 4.78 -0.81
C LYS A 131 -7.86 4.68 -1.83
N ILE A 132 -6.70 5.26 -1.53
CA ILE A 132 -5.49 5.11 -2.35
C ILE A 132 -5.03 3.65 -2.36
N TRP A 133 -4.98 3.00 -1.19
CA TRP A 133 -4.62 1.60 -1.04
C TRP A 133 -5.53 0.68 -1.85
N LEU A 134 -6.85 0.80 -1.74
CA LEU A 134 -7.80 0.00 -2.53
C LEU A 134 -7.54 0.17 -4.03
N GLY A 135 -7.24 1.39 -4.46
CA GLY A 135 -6.85 1.67 -5.84
C GLY A 135 -5.51 1.04 -6.26
N ILE A 136 -4.58 0.81 -5.34
CA ILE A 136 -3.31 0.10 -5.57
C ILE A 136 -3.57 -1.41 -5.56
N ARG A 137 -4.25 -1.91 -4.53
CA ARG A 137 -4.62 -3.31 -4.34
C ARG A 137 -5.27 -3.89 -5.58
N ASN A 138 -6.31 -3.24 -6.09
CA ASN A 138 -7.05 -3.73 -7.26
C ASN A 138 -6.19 -3.85 -8.53
N ASN A 139 -5.03 -3.18 -8.60
CA ASN A 139 -4.13 -3.32 -9.75
C ASN A 139 -3.01 -4.37 -9.53
N HIS A 140 -2.68 -4.71 -8.28
CA HIS A 140 -1.47 -5.48 -7.95
C HIS A 140 -1.75 -6.80 -7.22
N TYR A 141 -2.86 -6.92 -6.50
CA TYR A 141 -3.21 -8.09 -5.71
C TYR A 141 -4.52 -8.68 -6.22
N ILE A 142 -4.47 -9.94 -6.64
CA ILE A 142 -5.65 -10.73 -7.04
C ILE A 142 -6.09 -11.62 -5.87
N LYS A 143 -5.13 -12.16 -5.12
CA LYS A 143 -5.34 -13.05 -3.97
C LYS A 143 -4.88 -12.38 -2.68
N ILE A 144 -5.19 -12.99 -1.53
CA ILE A 144 -4.75 -12.48 -0.24
C ILE A 144 -3.26 -12.71 -0.05
N PRO A 145 -2.48 -11.66 0.28
CA PRO A 145 -1.06 -11.80 0.46
C PRO A 145 -0.73 -12.47 1.79
N THR A 146 0.39 -13.18 1.79
CA THR A 146 0.91 -13.92 2.95
C THR A 146 1.32 -13.03 4.13
N TRP A 147 1.48 -11.72 3.92
CA TRP A 147 1.81 -10.77 5.00
C TRP A 147 0.61 -10.35 5.84
N LEU A 148 -0.62 -10.65 5.40
CA LEU A 148 -1.83 -10.30 6.14
C LEU A 148 -1.88 -11.10 7.45
N SER A 149 -2.20 -10.41 8.54
CA SER A 149 -2.41 -11.00 9.86
C SER A 149 -3.89 -11.29 10.05
N THR A 150 -4.21 -12.57 10.28
CA THR A 150 -5.58 -13.04 10.51
C THR A 150 -6.13 -12.47 11.81
N MET A 151 -5.34 -12.58 12.88
CA MET A 151 -5.70 -12.10 14.21
C MET A 151 -5.91 -10.59 14.24
N GLU A 152 -4.99 -9.83 13.65
CA GLU A 152 -5.11 -8.37 13.60
C GLU A 152 -6.34 -7.93 12.78
N ALA A 153 -6.66 -8.64 11.71
CA ALA A 153 -7.86 -8.36 10.92
C ALA A 153 -9.18 -8.73 11.62
N MET A 154 -9.15 -9.48 12.72
CA MET A 154 -10.34 -9.96 13.43
C MET A 154 -10.59 -9.22 14.75
N PHE A 155 -9.55 -8.92 15.51
CA PHE A 155 -9.68 -8.36 16.85
C PHE A 155 -9.12 -6.93 16.96
N TYR A 156 -9.52 -6.23 18.01
CA TYR A 156 -9.08 -4.87 18.30
C TYR A 156 -7.66 -4.85 18.93
N PRO A 157 -6.77 -3.89 18.59
CA PRO A 157 -5.41 -3.79 19.12
C PRO A 157 -5.24 -3.79 20.64
N ASN A 158 -6.24 -3.40 21.44
CA ASN A 158 -6.09 -3.34 22.91
C ASN A 158 -6.40 -4.65 23.64
N THR A 159 -7.00 -5.64 22.97
CA THR A 159 -7.33 -6.95 23.58
C THR A 159 -6.40 -8.07 23.12
N MET A 160 -5.60 -7.82 22.07
CA MET A 160 -4.58 -8.75 21.62
C MET A 160 -3.22 -8.36 22.17
N ASP A 161 -2.56 -9.35 22.77
CA ASP A 161 -1.13 -9.27 23.00
C ASP A 161 -0.42 -9.05 21.66
N ILE A 162 0.34 -7.95 21.54
CA ILE A 162 0.98 -7.55 20.27
C ILE A 162 1.94 -8.64 19.78
N SER A 163 2.43 -9.49 20.70
CA SER A 163 3.23 -10.69 20.46
C SER A 163 2.49 -11.77 19.65
N LYS A 164 1.15 -11.77 19.62
CA LYS A 164 0.31 -12.77 18.95
C LYS A 164 -0.24 -12.32 17.58
N LYS A 165 0.39 -11.34 16.93
CA LYS A 165 0.05 -10.87 15.57
C LYS A 165 0.56 -11.84 14.50
N LEU A 166 -0.07 -12.99 14.41
CA LEU A 166 0.30 -14.04 13.47
C LEU A 166 -0.06 -13.64 12.04
N LYS A 167 0.89 -13.81 11.12
CA LYS A 167 0.71 -13.56 9.68
C LYS A 167 0.52 -14.87 8.92
N TYR A 168 -0.17 -14.85 7.79
CA TYR A 168 -0.39 -16.06 6.98
C TYR A 168 0.91 -16.79 6.63
N HIS A 169 2.02 -16.08 6.36
CA HIS A 169 3.31 -16.72 6.07
C HIS A 169 3.87 -17.55 7.24
N GLN A 170 3.39 -17.36 8.47
CA GLN A 170 3.81 -18.14 9.64
C GLN A 170 2.91 -19.35 9.84
N ILE A 171 1.60 -19.19 9.60
CA ILE A 171 0.58 -20.20 9.92
C ILE A 171 0.36 -21.19 8.76
N LEU A 172 0.73 -20.82 7.53
CA LEU A 172 0.56 -21.68 6.37
C LEU A 172 1.79 -22.56 6.12
N ASN A 173 1.54 -23.76 5.61
CA ASN A 173 2.54 -24.67 5.05
C ASN A 173 2.95 -24.23 3.64
N LYS A 174 4.02 -24.84 3.11
CA LYS A 174 4.52 -24.57 1.74
C LYS A 174 3.45 -24.84 0.66
N GLU A 175 2.50 -25.75 0.94
CA GLU A 175 1.36 -26.05 0.07
C GLU A 175 0.19 -25.05 0.20
N GLY A 176 0.29 -24.06 1.09
CA GLY A 176 -0.77 -23.09 1.35
C GLY A 176 -1.89 -23.57 2.30
N LYS A 177 -1.75 -24.75 2.91
CA LYS A 177 -2.67 -25.28 3.93
C LYS A 177 -2.33 -24.74 5.33
N LEU A 178 -3.34 -24.62 6.19
CA LEU A 178 -3.16 -24.23 7.59
C LEU A 178 -2.43 -25.33 8.38
N LYS A 179 -1.40 -24.95 9.14
CA LYS A 179 -0.68 -25.85 10.08
C LYS A 179 -1.57 -26.26 11.23
N SER A 180 -1.38 -27.48 11.74
CA SER A 180 -2.01 -27.92 12.98
C SER A 180 -1.50 -27.12 14.20
N ILE A 181 -2.28 -27.10 15.30
CA ILE A 181 -1.87 -26.44 16.55
C ILE A 181 -0.52 -26.97 17.02
N TYR A 182 -0.32 -28.29 16.99
CA TYR A 182 0.93 -28.93 17.41
C TYR A 182 2.14 -28.49 16.57
N GLU A 183 1.97 -28.31 15.26
CA GLU A 183 3.02 -27.78 14.37
C GLU A 183 3.38 -26.32 14.68
N LEU A 184 2.41 -25.53 15.14
CA LEU A 184 2.62 -24.13 15.52
C LEU A 184 3.33 -24.04 16.88
N GLU A 185 2.93 -24.87 17.84
CA GLU A 185 3.60 -24.99 19.14
C GLU A 185 5.07 -25.42 18.98
N ALA A 186 5.35 -26.38 18.08
CA ALA A 186 6.70 -26.80 17.74
C ALA A 186 7.56 -25.66 17.13
N GLN A 187 6.93 -24.63 16.54
CA GLN A 187 7.60 -23.42 16.02
C GLN A 187 7.72 -22.32 17.08
N GLY A 188 7.34 -22.58 18.32
CA GLY A 188 7.34 -21.61 19.43
C GLY A 188 6.18 -20.62 19.39
N LEU A 189 5.15 -20.87 18.57
CA LEU A 189 3.94 -20.04 18.50
C LEU A 189 2.87 -20.60 19.43
N LEU A 190 2.77 -20.04 20.65
CA LEU A 190 1.76 -20.42 21.63
C LEU A 190 0.42 -19.73 21.31
N ILE A 191 -0.56 -20.52 20.88
CA ILE A 191 -1.91 -20.06 20.50
C ILE A 191 -2.91 -20.88 21.29
N ASP A 192 -3.88 -20.22 21.93
CA ASP A 192 -4.98 -20.95 22.58
C ASP A 192 -5.90 -21.60 21.53
N GLN A 193 -6.55 -22.71 21.92
CA GLN A 193 -7.39 -23.48 21.00
C GLN A 193 -8.53 -22.64 20.40
N TRP A 194 -9.11 -21.72 21.18
CA TRP A 194 -10.18 -20.84 20.71
C TRP A 194 -9.69 -19.89 19.62
N SER A 195 -8.58 -19.20 19.87
CA SER A 195 -7.87 -18.36 18.91
C SER A 195 -7.54 -19.12 17.61
N TYR A 196 -7.06 -20.35 17.71
CA TYR A 196 -6.79 -21.16 16.52
C TYR A 196 -8.06 -21.45 15.72
N LEU A 197 -9.17 -21.80 16.37
CA LEU A 197 -10.46 -22.01 15.69
C LEU A 197 -10.93 -20.76 14.95
N GLN A 198 -10.75 -19.57 15.55
CA GLN A 198 -11.08 -18.30 14.90
C GLN A 198 -10.25 -18.07 13.63
N VAL A 199 -8.94 -18.35 13.69
CA VAL A 199 -8.05 -18.29 12.53
C VAL A 199 -8.48 -19.27 11.44
N ALA A 200 -8.84 -20.51 11.82
CA ALA A 200 -9.30 -21.52 10.87
C ALA A 200 -10.59 -21.08 10.14
N ILE A 201 -11.57 -20.57 10.87
CA ILE A 201 -12.82 -20.03 10.28
C ILE A 201 -12.53 -18.88 9.31
N LYS A 202 -11.61 -17.99 9.68
CA LYS A 202 -11.22 -16.87 8.82
C LYS A 202 -10.48 -17.33 7.57
N TYR A 203 -9.54 -18.26 7.71
CA TYR A 203 -8.82 -18.88 6.61
C TYR A 203 -9.79 -19.51 5.61
N ASP A 204 -10.77 -20.28 6.07
CA ASP A 204 -11.76 -20.91 5.18
C ASP A 204 -12.58 -19.88 4.41
N ARG A 205 -13.01 -18.80 5.08
CA ARG A 205 -13.73 -17.70 4.43
C ARG A 205 -12.87 -17.02 3.37
N ASP A 206 -11.62 -16.74 3.71
CA ASP A 206 -10.65 -16.06 2.85
C ASP A 206 -10.26 -16.90 1.63
N ALA A 207 -10.01 -18.19 1.84
CA ALA A 207 -9.71 -19.17 0.80
C ALA A 207 -10.88 -19.30 -0.19
N LYS A 208 -12.13 -19.29 0.31
CA LYS A 208 -13.33 -19.34 -0.53
C LYS A 208 -13.58 -18.05 -1.32
N GLN A 209 -13.32 -16.88 -0.71
CA GLN A 209 -13.72 -15.59 -1.31
C GLN A 209 -12.67 -15.01 -2.27
N PHE A 210 -11.38 -15.08 -1.92
CA PHE A 210 -10.31 -14.41 -2.67
C PHE A 210 -9.16 -15.35 -3.05
N GLY A 211 -9.04 -16.50 -2.38
CA GLY A 211 -7.87 -17.38 -2.48
C GLY A 211 -6.61 -16.75 -1.88
N LEU A 212 -5.61 -17.57 -1.57
CA LEU A 212 -4.36 -17.13 -0.94
C LEU A 212 -3.21 -17.10 -1.96
N GLU A 213 -2.36 -16.09 -1.89
CA GLU A 213 -1.07 -16.07 -2.58
C GLU A 213 -0.15 -17.10 -1.91
N ILE A 214 0.30 -18.10 -2.66
CA ILE A 214 1.32 -19.05 -2.19
C ILE A 214 2.65 -18.53 -2.73
N LYS A 215 3.62 -18.31 -1.83
CA LYS A 215 5.00 -18.07 -2.25
C LYS A 215 5.62 -19.43 -2.59
N ASN A 216 5.86 -19.66 -3.88
CA ASN A 216 6.79 -20.70 -4.33
C ASN A 216 8.23 -20.32 -3.92
#